data_AF-A0A6M8B6K8-F1
#
_entry.id   AF-A0A6M8B6K8-F1
#
_cell.length_a   1.000
_cell.length_b   1.000
_cell.length_c   1.000
_cell.angle_alpha   90.00
_cell.angle_beta   90.00
_cell.angle_gamma   90.00
#
_symmetry.space_group_name_H-M   'P 1'
#
loop_
_entity.id
_entity.type
_entity.pdbx_description
1 polymer ?
#
loop_
_entity_poly.entity_id
_entity_poly.type
_entity_poly.pdbx_seq_one_letter_code
_entity_poly.pdbx_strand_id
1 'polypeptide(L)'
;MHDISTEARKHAIFFLACVSFLLCAFLLKECLDSYETILSVVWVFSVVLISAGTAFYVGAQIFAFLVLKGDPLLQLSTHSPLRKFLVKTLPLALGFATVGLVSVLASTTTWPKEDVTARAFAYLLAAKLVSSVAWISMAWIIGLATARLGGLYPRLFAYMGGLATMTGLQIAALWNLASLGAAQWAVGGSTGFAGYPTYCGVLGISLDVPLTLNATGPYLLGIGLNAVWIIVCLLVVVILIPYCHRRMGSRLRRR
;
A
#
# COMPACT_ATOMS: atom_id res chain seq x y z
N MET A 1 -1.95 18.36 23.29
CA MET A 1 -1.28 18.62 21.98
C MET A 1 -0.03 17.77 21.78
N HIS A 2 0.73 17.43 22.84
CA HIS A 2 1.94 16.60 22.76
C HIS A 2 1.72 15.18 22.20
N ASP A 3 0.56 14.56 22.41
CA ASP A 3 0.36 13.15 22.02
C ASP A 3 0.25 12.95 20.50
N ILE A 4 -0.38 13.89 19.79
CA ILE A 4 -0.53 13.84 18.32
C ILE A 4 0.83 14.01 17.63
N SER A 5 1.61 15.00 18.06
CA SER A 5 2.93 15.27 17.49
C SER A 5 3.88 14.09 17.73
N THR A 6 3.77 13.45 18.89
CA THR A 6 4.59 12.28 19.24
C THR A 6 4.25 11.08 18.36
N GLU A 7 2.97 10.83 18.12
CA GLU A 7 2.53 9.71 17.27
C GLU A 7 2.91 9.92 15.80
N ALA A 8 2.69 11.13 15.26
CA ALA A 8 3.12 11.47 13.91
C ALA A 8 4.64 11.36 13.74
N ARG A 9 5.42 11.77 14.76
CA ARG A 9 6.88 11.70 14.75
C ARG A 9 7.40 10.26 14.68
N LYS A 10 6.78 9.29 15.38
CA LYS A 10 7.17 7.87 15.32
C LYS A 10 7.05 7.32 13.91
N HIS A 11 5.90 7.55 13.27
CA HIS A 11 5.66 7.12 11.90
C HIS A 11 6.63 7.83 10.94
N ALA A 12 6.83 9.13 11.10
CA ALA A 12 7.77 9.91 10.28
C ALA A 12 9.20 9.36 10.36
N ILE A 13 9.71 9.00 11.55
CA ILE A 13 11.06 8.43 11.72
C ILE A 13 11.17 7.09 10.96
N PHE A 14 10.18 6.21 11.09
CA PHE A 14 10.18 4.92 10.39
C PHE A 14 10.22 5.11 8.85
N PHE A 15 9.32 5.94 8.32
CA PHE A 15 9.26 6.17 6.88
C PHE A 15 10.49 6.92 6.36
N LEU A 16 11.06 7.84 7.13
CA LEU A 16 12.31 8.52 6.79
C LEU A 16 13.46 7.52 6.69
N ALA A 17 13.58 6.59 7.64
CA ALA A 17 14.61 5.54 7.58
C ALA A 17 14.44 4.65 6.33
N CYS A 18 13.21 4.27 5.99
CA CYS A 18 12.92 3.48 4.79
C CYS A 18 13.31 4.23 3.51
N VAL A 19 12.95 5.50 3.39
CA VAL A 19 13.29 6.36 2.25
C VAL A 19 14.80 6.55 2.14
N SER A 20 15.47 6.87 3.24
CA SER A 20 16.93 7.05 3.27
C SER A 20 17.68 5.80 2.82
N PHE A 21 17.23 4.61 3.25
CA PHE A 21 17.86 3.37 2.82
C PHE A 21 17.67 3.11 1.32
N LEU A 22 16.47 3.34 0.79
CA LEU A 22 16.22 3.23 -0.65
C LEU A 22 17.07 4.21 -1.45
N LEU A 23 17.17 5.47 -1.01
CA LEU A 23 18.01 6.48 -1.66
C LEU A 23 19.49 6.11 -1.59
N CYS A 24 19.97 5.60 -0.46
CA CYS A 24 21.35 5.16 -0.30
C CYS A 24 21.68 3.98 -1.23
N ALA A 25 20.84 2.94 -1.25
CA ALA A 25 21.01 1.79 -2.12
C ALA A 25 21.01 2.19 -3.61
N PHE A 26 20.15 3.15 -3.96
CA PHE A 26 20.09 3.72 -5.29
C PHE A 26 21.36 4.51 -5.66
N LEU A 27 21.80 5.45 -4.81
CA LEU A 27 23.02 6.23 -5.05
C LEU A 27 24.26 5.36 -5.13
N LEU A 28 24.37 4.34 -4.27
CA LEU A 28 25.48 3.38 -4.31
C LEU A 28 25.53 2.63 -5.65
N LYS A 29 24.37 2.23 -6.19
CA LYS A 29 24.28 1.57 -7.48
C LYS A 29 24.80 2.46 -8.62
N GLU A 30 24.42 3.74 -8.65
CA GLU A 30 24.81 4.68 -9.72
C GLU A 30 26.27 5.15 -9.59
N CYS A 31 26.87 5.11 -8.39
CA CYS A 31 28.21 5.62 -8.15
C CYS A 31 29.33 4.57 -8.27
N LEU A 32 29.01 3.27 -8.34
CA LEU A 32 30.00 2.19 -8.23
C LEU A 32 29.87 1.17 -9.38
N ASP A 33 30.30 1.57 -10.57
CA ASP A 33 30.28 0.76 -11.79
C ASP A 33 31.03 -0.58 -11.65
N SER A 34 32.09 -0.63 -10.84
CA SER A 34 32.90 -1.85 -10.65
C SER A 34 32.16 -3.04 -10.00
N TYR A 35 30.97 -2.81 -9.43
CA TYR A 35 30.17 -3.83 -8.72
C TYR A 35 28.71 -3.88 -9.16
N GLU A 36 28.43 -3.43 -10.39
CA GLU A 36 27.07 -3.25 -10.94
C GLU A 36 26.13 -4.44 -10.70
N THR A 37 26.62 -5.68 -10.89
CA THR A 37 25.82 -6.90 -10.69
C THR A 37 25.41 -7.10 -9.22
N ILE A 38 26.36 -6.94 -8.29
CA ILE A 38 26.10 -7.11 -6.85
C ILE A 38 25.17 -6.00 -6.35
N LEU A 39 25.41 -4.75 -6.77
CA LEU A 39 24.60 -3.61 -6.38
C LEU A 39 23.18 -3.69 -6.95
N SER A 40 23.01 -4.27 -8.14
CA SER A 40 21.70 -4.56 -8.71
C SER A 40 20.93 -5.62 -7.91
N VAL A 41 21.59 -6.68 -7.43
CA VAL A 41 20.97 -7.64 -6.50
C VAL A 41 20.53 -6.92 -5.21
N VAL A 42 21.45 -6.19 -4.58
CA VAL A 42 21.21 -5.45 -3.33
C VAL A 42 20.04 -4.48 -3.51
N TRP A 43 19.99 -3.77 -4.64
CA TRP A 43 18.90 -2.87 -4.99
C TRP A 43 17.55 -3.59 -5.03
N VAL A 44 17.43 -4.68 -5.80
CA VAL A 44 16.18 -5.45 -5.92
C VAL A 44 15.70 -5.93 -4.57
N PHE A 45 16.59 -6.55 -3.78
CA PHE A 45 16.23 -7.02 -2.44
C PHE A 45 15.81 -5.89 -1.50
N SER A 46 16.49 -4.74 -1.56
CA SER A 46 16.16 -3.56 -0.76
C SER A 46 14.75 -3.05 -1.07
N VAL A 47 14.41 -2.93 -2.36
CA VAL A 47 13.09 -2.47 -2.79
C VAL A 47 12.00 -3.42 -2.33
N VAL A 48 12.19 -4.73 -2.51
CA VAL A 48 11.21 -5.75 -2.10
C VAL A 48 11.03 -5.75 -0.58
N LEU A 49 12.14 -5.84 0.15
CA LEU A 49 12.12 -5.95 1.61
C LEU A 49 11.53 -4.71 2.26
N ILE A 50 11.91 -3.52 1.82
CA ILE A 50 11.39 -2.27 2.37
C ILE A 50 9.92 -2.09 2.00
N SER A 51 9.52 -2.42 0.77
CA SER A 51 8.11 -2.33 0.37
C SER A 51 7.22 -3.29 1.18
N ALA A 52 7.67 -4.54 1.37
CA ALA A 52 6.97 -5.54 2.17
C ALA A 52 6.94 -5.17 3.66
N GLY A 53 8.08 -4.72 4.21
CA GLY A 53 8.18 -4.27 5.60
C GLY A 53 7.31 -3.05 5.88
N THR A 54 7.26 -2.10 4.95
CA THR A 54 6.40 -0.90 5.06
C THR A 54 4.92 -1.28 5.00
N ALA A 55 4.55 -2.19 4.10
CA ALA A 55 3.19 -2.73 4.02
C ALA A 55 2.76 -3.43 5.31
N PHE A 56 3.64 -4.27 5.86
CA PHE A 56 3.41 -4.96 7.13
C PHE A 56 3.29 -3.96 8.28
N TYR A 57 4.19 -2.97 8.35
CA TYR A 57 4.14 -1.92 9.37
C TYR A 57 2.81 -1.16 9.33
N VAL A 58 2.39 -0.68 8.16
CA VAL A 58 1.12 0.03 7.98
C VAL A 58 -0.06 -0.88 8.36
N GLY A 59 -0.06 -2.12 7.89
CA GLY A 59 -1.09 -3.11 8.23
C GLY A 59 -1.18 -3.37 9.74
N ALA A 60 -0.04 -3.52 10.42
CA ALA A 60 0.02 -3.73 11.86
C ALA A 60 -0.46 -2.51 12.65
N GLN A 61 -0.12 -1.29 12.20
CA GLN A 61 -0.59 -0.06 12.84
C GLN A 61 -2.10 0.15 12.69
N ILE A 62 -2.66 -0.20 11.52
CA ILE A 62 -4.11 -0.19 11.29
C ILE A 62 -4.79 -1.24 12.18
N PHE A 63 -4.24 -2.45 12.27
CA PHE A 63 -4.76 -3.50 13.14
C PHE A 63 -4.75 -3.09 14.62
N ALA A 64 -3.63 -2.59 15.11
CA ALA A 64 -3.50 -2.13 16.49
C ALA A 64 -4.53 -1.03 16.80
N PHE A 65 -4.68 -0.05 15.91
CA PHE A 65 -5.62 1.06 16.07
C PHE A 65 -7.09 0.63 16.03
N LEU A 66 -7.50 -0.12 15.02
CA LEU A 66 -8.90 -0.50 14.78
C LEU A 66 -9.38 -1.68 15.62
N VAL A 67 -8.56 -2.73 15.69
CA VAL A 67 -8.99 -4.06 16.12
C VAL A 67 -8.68 -4.28 17.60
N LEU A 68 -7.50 -3.82 18.04
CA LEU A 68 -7.09 -3.91 19.43
C LEU A 68 -7.49 -2.70 20.26
N LYS A 69 -7.85 -1.58 19.60
CA LYS A 69 -7.95 -0.26 20.22
C LYS A 69 -6.65 0.09 20.96
N GLY A 70 -5.51 -0.45 20.53
CA GLY A 70 -4.26 -0.48 21.28
C GLY A 70 -3.42 0.80 21.15
N ASP A 71 -4.02 1.94 20.87
CA ASP A 71 -3.29 3.22 20.76
C ASP A 71 -3.58 4.10 21.98
N PRO A 72 -2.91 3.84 23.12
CA PRO A 72 -3.25 4.47 24.40
C PRO A 72 -3.15 6.00 24.35
N LEU A 73 -2.21 6.53 23.55
CA LEU A 73 -2.06 7.98 23.33
C LEU A 73 -3.29 8.59 22.66
N LEU A 74 -3.83 7.93 21.63
CA LEU A 74 -5.03 8.40 20.94
C LEU A 74 -6.31 8.05 21.72
N GLN A 75 -6.31 7.01 22.55
CA GLN A 75 -7.45 6.68 23.40
C GLN A 75 -7.70 7.73 24.48
N LEU A 76 -6.64 8.18 25.16
CA LEU A 76 -6.70 9.18 26.23
C LEU A 76 -6.96 10.61 25.72
N SER A 77 -6.80 10.84 24.41
CA SER A 77 -7.08 12.13 23.79
C SER A 77 -8.59 12.48 23.81
N THR A 78 -8.91 13.75 24.06
CA THR A 78 -10.30 14.29 24.02
C THR A 78 -10.80 14.63 22.61
N HIS A 79 -10.02 14.32 21.56
CA HIS A 79 -10.39 14.65 20.20
C HIS A 79 -11.58 13.83 19.66
N SER A 80 -12.26 14.38 18.65
CA SER A 80 -13.34 13.67 17.95
C SER A 80 -12.81 12.37 17.29
N PRO A 81 -13.65 11.33 17.15
CA PRO A 81 -13.26 10.08 16.51
C PRO A 81 -12.68 10.27 15.10
N LEU A 82 -13.24 11.21 14.33
CA LEU A 82 -12.77 11.56 12.99
C LEU A 82 -11.37 12.18 13.02
N ARG A 83 -11.07 13.04 13.99
CA ARG A 83 -9.75 13.65 14.14
C ARG A 83 -8.71 12.61 14.55
N LYS A 84 -9.03 11.69 15.47
CA LYS A 84 -8.15 10.58 15.85
C LYS A 84 -7.86 9.66 14.66
N PHE A 85 -8.88 9.37 13.87
CA PHE A 85 -8.76 8.61 12.63
C PHE A 85 -7.81 9.31 11.63
N LEU A 86 -8.00 10.60 11.36
CA LEU A 86 -7.15 11.34 10.42
C LEU A 86 -5.70 11.42 10.90
N VAL A 87 -5.48 11.65 12.20
CA VAL A 87 -4.13 11.73 12.79
C VAL A 87 -3.37 10.41 12.65
N LYS A 88 -4.05 9.25 12.72
CA LYS A 88 -3.39 7.96 12.53
C LYS A 88 -3.23 7.61 11.05
N THR A 89 -4.29 7.81 10.27
CA THR A 89 -4.37 7.33 8.89
C THR A 89 -3.53 8.17 7.95
N LEU A 90 -3.51 9.49 8.11
CA LEU A 90 -2.84 10.40 7.18
C LEU A 90 -1.31 10.20 7.19
N PRO A 91 -0.60 10.12 8.33
CA PRO A 91 0.84 9.86 8.34
C PRO A 91 1.20 8.47 7.80
N LEU A 92 0.38 7.45 8.12
CA LEU A 92 0.58 6.09 7.58
C LEU A 92 0.39 6.05 6.06
N ALA A 93 -0.64 6.74 5.56
CA ALA A 93 -0.95 6.78 4.14
C ALA A 93 0.10 7.56 3.34
N LEU A 94 0.47 8.75 3.82
CA LEU A 94 1.51 9.57 3.20
C LEU A 94 2.85 8.85 3.25
N GLY A 95 3.24 8.28 4.38
CA GLY A 95 4.50 7.54 4.50
C GLY A 95 4.55 6.32 3.58
N PHE A 96 3.47 5.56 3.49
CA PHE A 96 3.37 4.41 2.58
C PHE A 96 3.47 4.84 1.11
N ALA A 97 2.77 5.92 0.74
CA ALA A 97 2.86 6.50 -0.59
C ALA A 97 4.28 6.97 -0.89
N THR A 98 4.93 7.71 0.02
CA THR A 98 6.29 8.24 -0.16
C THR A 98 7.32 7.13 -0.37
N VAL A 99 7.33 6.10 0.48
CA VAL A 99 8.22 4.93 0.28
C VAL A 99 7.98 4.32 -1.10
N GLY A 100 6.71 4.16 -1.45
CA GLY A 100 6.31 3.66 -2.75
C GLY A 100 6.75 4.52 -3.94
N LEU A 101 6.69 5.84 -3.82
CA LEU A 101 7.12 6.79 -4.84
C LEU A 101 8.64 6.78 -5.02
N VAL A 102 9.39 6.71 -3.91
CA VAL A 102 10.85 6.61 -3.94
C VAL A 102 11.29 5.30 -4.59
N SER A 103 10.60 4.19 -4.30
CA SER A 103 10.83 2.92 -5.00
C SER A 103 10.57 3.02 -6.51
N VAL A 104 9.53 3.75 -6.93
CA VAL A 104 9.26 3.99 -8.36
C VAL A 104 10.36 4.84 -8.99
N LEU A 105 10.71 5.98 -8.39
CA LEU A 105 11.77 6.86 -8.89
C LEU A 105 13.08 6.10 -9.11
N ALA A 106 13.48 5.31 -8.12
CA ALA A 106 14.73 4.57 -8.19
C ALA A 106 14.66 3.33 -9.11
N SER A 107 13.47 2.87 -9.50
CA SER A 107 13.28 1.85 -10.55
C SER A 107 13.31 2.40 -11.97
N THR A 108 13.12 3.72 -12.13
CA THR A 108 12.98 4.37 -13.45
C THR A 108 14.31 4.71 -14.13
N THR A 109 15.47 4.59 -13.47
CA THR A 109 16.77 4.86 -14.11
C THR A 109 17.29 3.75 -15.00
N THR A 110 16.75 2.53 -14.88
CA THR A 110 17.10 1.43 -15.78
C THR A 110 16.25 1.44 -17.08
N TRP A 111 15.43 2.49 -17.32
CA TRP A 111 14.53 2.59 -18.50
C TRP A 111 15.28 3.11 -19.73
N PRO A 112 14.88 2.69 -20.95
CA PRO A 112 15.44 3.21 -22.20
C PRO A 112 15.17 4.73 -22.35
N LYS A 113 16.18 5.46 -22.84
CA LYS A 113 16.26 6.95 -22.86
C LYS A 113 15.31 7.69 -23.83
N GLU A 114 14.28 7.04 -24.37
CA GLU A 114 13.41 7.66 -25.40
C GLU A 114 12.29 8.55 -24.79
N ASP A 115 11.75 9.48 -25.59
CA ASP A 115 10.71 10.48 -25.23
C ASP A 115 9.40 9.89 -24.65
N VAL A 116 9.24 8.56 -24.69
CA VAL A 116 8.16 7.80 -24.06
C VAL A 116 8.24 7.83 -22.50
N THR A 117 9.38 8.25 -21.96
CA THR A 117 9.72 8.23 -20.52
C THR A 117 8.85 9.13 -19.64
N ALA A 118 8.56 10.38 -20.02
CA ALA A 118 7.82 11.31 -19.15
C ALA A 118 6.34 10.91 -18.96
N ARG A 119 5.69 10.45 -20.03
CA ARG A 119 4.31 9.95 -19.96
C ARG A 119 4.26 8.64 -19.17
N ALA A 120 5.17 7.71 -19.45
CA ALA A 120 5.26 6.46 -18.71
C ALA A 120 5.42 6.72 -17.21
N PHE A 121 6.34 7.61 -16.82
CA PHE A 121 6.56 8.01 -15.43
C PHE A 121 5.29 8.53 -14.74
N ALA A 122 4.56 9.45 -15.38
CA ALA A 122 3.30 9.97 -14.83
C ALA A 122 2.26 8.85 -14.61
N TYR A 123 2.20 7.87 -15.52
CA TYR A 123 1.33 6.70 -15.37
C TYR A 123 1.75 5.80 -14.21
N LEU A 124 3.05 5.63 -13.96
CA LEU A 124 3.57 4.87 -12.83
C LEU A 124 3.19 5.52 -11.51
N LEU A 125 3.37 6.84 -11.45
CA LEU A 125 3.05 7.65 -10.29
C LEU A 125 1.57 7.50 -9.94
N ALA A 126 0.69 7.69 -10.93
CA ALA A 126 -0.75 7.57 -10.76
C ALA A 126 -1.15 6.17 -10.28
N ALA A 127 -0.65 5.13 -10.94
CA ALA A 127 -0.99 3.76 -10.59
C ALA A 127 -0.50 3.40 -9.17
N LYS A 128 0.70 3.88 -8.81
CA LYS A 128 1.27 3.67 -7.49
C LYS A 128 0.48 4.36 -6.39
N LEU A 129 0.04 5.59 -6.61
CA LEU A 129 -0.84 6.31 -5.68
C LEU A 129 -2.17 5.59 -5.52
N VAL A 130 -2.80 5.17 -6.62
CA VAL A 130 -4.08 4.44 -6.61
C VAL A 130 -3.95 3.11 -5.86
N SER A 131 -2.88 2.33 -6.12
CA SER A 131 -2.58 1.08 -5.41
C SER A 131 -2.34 1.32 -3.91
N SER A 132 -1.69 2.43 -3.55
CA SER A 132 -1.43 2.77 -2.15
C SER A 132 -2.73 3.08 -1.40
N VAL A 133 -3.60 3.90 -1.99
CA VAL A 133 -4.93 4.21 -1.43
C VAL A 133 -5.78 2.96 -1.34
N ALA A 134 -5.79 2.12 -2.39
CA ALA A 134 -6.54 0.87 -2.40
C ALA A 134 -6.07 -0.09 -1.30
N TRP A 135 -4.76 -0.28 -1.12
CA TRP A 135 -4.20 -1.13 -0.06
C TRP A 135 -4.63 -0.68 1.34
N ILE A 136 -4.48 0.61 1.62
CA ILE A 136 -4.85 1.17 2.91
C ILE A 136 -6.35 0.99 3.13
N SER A 137 -7.17 1.34 2.13
CA SER A 137 -8.63 1.21 2.21
C SER A 137 -9.08 -0.23 2.49
N MET A 138 -8.43 -1.21 1.86
CA MET A 138 -8.66 -2.63 2.09
C MET A 138 -8.30 -3.04 3.52
N ALA A 139 -7.12 -2.65 4.00
CA ALA A 139 -6.70 -2.89 5.38
C ALA A 139 -7.69 -2.30 6.39
N TRP A 140 -8.24 -1.13 6.12
CA TRP A 140 -9.29 -0.54 6.96
C TRP A 140 -10.58 -1.36 6.97
N ILE A 141 -11.12 -1.73 5.81
CA ILE A 141 -12.35 -2.52 5.72
C ILE A 141 -12.20 -3.85 6.46
N ILE A 142 -11.09 -4.55 6.22
CA ILE A 142 -10.80 -5.83 6.88
C ILE A 142 -10.63 -5.61 8.39
N GLY A 143 -9.94 -4.55 8.82
CA GLY A 143 -9.83 -4.19 10.23
C GLY A 143 -11.18 -3.94 10.90
N LEU A 144 -12.09 -3.21 10.23
CA LEU A 144 -13.44 -2.97 10.74
C LEU A 144 -14.27 -4.26 10.84
N ALA A 145 -14.12 -5.17 9.86
CA ALA A 145 -14.80 -6.46 9.87
C ALA A 145 -14.28 -7.35 11.02
N THR A 146 -12.96 -7.43 11.20
CA THR A 146 -12.32 -8.30 12.19
C THR A 146 -12.45 -7.79 13.62
N ALA A 147 -12.58 -6.47 13.82
CA ALA A 147 -12.81 -5.88 15.14
C ALA A 147 -14.04 -6.45 15.87
N ARG A 148 -14.99 -7.05 15.14
CA ARG A 148 -16.21 -7.68 15.69
C ARG A 148 -15.99 -9.08 16.25
N LEU A 149 -14.87 -9.73 15.91
CA LEU A 149 -14.57 -11.09 16.36
C LEU A 149 -14.18 -11.09 17.85
N GLY A 150 -14.40 -12.21 18.53
CA GLY A 150 -13.91 -12.42 19.89
C GLY A 150 -12.47 -12.95 19.89
N GLY A 151 -11.66 -12.50 20.85
CA GLY A 151 -10.29 -13.00 21.06
C GLY A 151 -9.23 -12.41 20.11
N LEU A 152 -7.97 -12.39 20.56
CA LEU A 152 -6.85 -11.82 19.80
C LEU A 152 -6.48 -12.66 18.57
N TYR A 153 -6.34 -13.98 18.74
CA TYR A 153 -5.89 -14.86 17.65
C TYR A 153 -6.86 -14.94 16.48
N PRO A 154 -8.19 -15.08 16.68
CA PRO A 154 -9.14 -15.07 15.57
C PRO A 154 -9.15 -13.73 14.82
N ARG A 155 -9.00 -12.61 15.56
CA ARG A 155 -8.87 -11.27 14.97
C ARG A 155 -7.64 -11.15 14.09
N LEU A 156 -6.48 -11.58 14.60
CA LEU A 156 -5.22 -11.52 13.87
C LEU A 156 -5.26 -12.42 12.63
N PHE A 157 -5.74 -13.66 12.78
CA PHE A 157 -5.86 -14.61 11.69
C PHE A 157 -6.80 -14.09 10.59
N ALA A 158 -7.99 -13.60 10.95
CA ALA A 158 -8.93 -13.06 9.98
C ALA A 158 -8.40 -11.78 9.31
N TYR A 159 -7.63 -10.96 10.02
CA TYR A 159 -7.06 -9.73 9.47
C TYR A 159 -5.93 -10.00 8.48
N MET A 160 -4.93 -10.76 8.92
CA MET A 160 -3.77 -11.10 8.09
C MET A 160 -4.16 -12.04 6.95
N GLY A 161 -4.97 -13.06 7.24
CA GLY A 161 -5.52 -13.99 6.24
C GLY A 161 -6.41 -13.26 5.23
N GLY A 162 -7.25 -12.32 5.70
CA GLY A 162 -8.05 -11.47 4.82
C GLY A 162 -7.20 -10.63 3.88
N LEU A 163 -6.17 -9.96 4.40
CA LEU A 163 -5.25 -9.16 3.59
C LEU A 163 -4.50 -10.00 2.56
N ALA A 164 -3.96 -11.16 2.97
CA ALA A 164 -3.27 -12.08 2.09
C ALA A 164 -4.20 -12.62 0.99
N THR A 165 -5.43 -13.01 1.35
CA THR A 165 -6.42 -13.53 0.41
C THR A 165 -6.84 -12.46 -0.60
N MET A 166 -7.14 -11.25 -0.15
CA MET A 166 -7.53 -10.16 -1.06
C MET A 166 -6.39 -9.75 -1.99
N THR A 167 -5.16 -9.72 -1.49
CA THR A 167 -3.96 -9.49 -2.31
C THR A 167 -3.82 -10.58 -3.38
N GLY A 168 -3.89 -11.85 -2.96
CA GLY A 168 -3.78 -13.00 -3.86
C GLY A 168 -4.89 -13.03 -4.90
N LEU A 169 -6.13 -12.71 -4.53
CA LEU A 169 -7.26 -12.63 -5.46
C LEU A 169 -7.09 -11.52 -6.49
N GLN A 170 -6.56 -10.36 -6.09
CA GLN A 170 -6.28 -9.30 -7.06
C GLN A 170 -5.19 -9.72 -8.05
N ILE A 171 -4.12 -10.35 -7.57
CA ILE A 171 -3.05 -10.87 -8.43
C ILE A 171 -3.61 -11.93 -9.38
N ALA A 172 -4.42 -12.87 -8.88
CA ALA A 172 -5.04 -13.91 -9.70
C ALA A 172 -6.05 -13.35 -10.72
N ALA A 173 -6.82 -12.32 -10.34
CA ALA A 173 -7.73 -11.64 -11.26
C ALA A 173 -6.96 -10.94 -12.38
N LEU A 174 -5.87 -10.24 -12.06
CA LEU A 174 -5.00 -9.63 -13.06
C LEU A 174 -4.37 -10.68 -13.99
N TRP A 175 -3.90 -11.78 -13.41
CA TRP A 175 -3.32 -12.89 -14.16
C TRP A 175 -4.29 -13.43 -15.22
N ASN A 176 -5.52 -13.71 -14.80
CA ASN A 176 -6.53 -14.29 -15.68
C ASN A 176 -7.07 -13.28 -16.71
N LEU A 177 -7.33 -12.04 -16.30
CA LEU A 177 -7.97 -11.05 -17.17
C LEU A 177 -7.00 -10.43 -18.19
N ALA A 178 -5.74 -10.26 -17.83
CA ALA A 178 -4.73 -9.72 -18.72
C ALA A 178 -3.95 -10.79 -19.51
N SER A 179 -4.33 -12.08 -19.37
CA SER A 179 -3.70 -13.22 -20.06
C SER A 179 -2.17 -13.22 -19.94
N LEU A 180 -1.66 -12.86 -18.76
CA LEU A 180 -0.22 -12.72 -18.54
C LEU A 180 0.44 -14.10 -18.63
N GLY A 181 1.45 -14.24 -19.50
CA GLY A 181 2.17 -15.50 -19.67
C GLY A 181 3.02 -15.86 -18.45
N ALA A 182 3.26 -17.17 -18.24
CA ALA A 182 4.00 -17.69 -17.07
C ALA A 182 5.43 -17.13 -16.91
N ALA A 183 6.04 -16.63 -17.99
CA ALA A 183 7.40 -16.08 -17.98
C ALA A 183 7.47 -14.59 -17.61
N GLN A 184 6.34 -13.88 -17.49
CA GLN A 184 6.31 -12.42 -17.41
C GLN A 184 6.11 -11.86 -15.99
N TRP A 185 6.03 -12.69 -14.95
CA TRP A 185 5.74 -12.20 -13.60
C TRP A 185 6.48 -12.92 -12.47
N ALA A 186 7.07 -12.13 -11.55
CA ALA A 186 7.19 -12.51 -10.15
C ALA A 186 6.71 -11.36 -9.26
N VAL A 187 6.02 -11.70 -8.18
CA VAL A 187 5.65 -10.73 -7.14
C VAL A 187 6.94 -10.22 -6.50
N GLY A 188 7.39 -9.03 -6.89
CA GLY A 188 8.64 -8.45 -6.41
C GLY A 188 9.90 -8.92 -7.13
N GLY A 189 9.80 -9.50 -8.33
CA GLY A 189 10.98 -9.87 -9.11
C GLY A 189 10.64 -10.03 -10.59
N SER A 190 11.48 -9.52 -11.48
CA SER A 190 11.42 -9.89 -12.90
C SER A 190 12.21 -11.18 -13.12
N THR A 191 11.81 -11.97 -14.11
CA THR A 191 12.51 -13.16 -14.63
C THR A 191 13.72 -12.81 -15.50
N GLY A 192 14.06 -11.53 -15.66
CA GLY A 192 15.29 -11.09 -16.31
C GLY A 192 15.88 -9.90 -15.58
N PHE A 193 17.19 -9.95 -15.32
CA PHE A 193 17.97 -8.91 -14.64
C PHE A 193 17.94 -7.52 -15.34
N ALA A 194 17.16 -7.35 -16.43
CA ALA A 194 17.02 -6.12 -17.21
C ALA A 194 15.65 -5.92 -17.97
N GLY A 195 14.50 -6.50 -17.56
CA GLY A 195 13.22 -6.41 -18.32
C GLY A 195 11.92 -6.33 -17.48
N TYR A 196 11.41 -5.11 -17.27
CA TYR A 196 10.28 -4.63 -16.43
C TYR A 196 8.85 -5.18 -16.66
N PRO A 197 7.80 -4.87 -15.83
CA PRO A 197 7.74 -4.32 -14.45
C PRO A 197 6.72 -5.03 -13.50
N THR A 198 7.08 -5.25 -12.23
CA THR A 198 6.08 -5.37 -11.13
C THR A 198 6.19 -4.17 -10.21
N TYR A 199 5.14 -3.36 -10.18
CA TYR A 199 5.07 -2.18 -9.31
C TYR A 199 5.11 -2.63 -7.86
N CYS A 200 6.19 -2.27 -7.18
CA CYS A 200 6.43 -2.59 -5.78
C CYS A 200 5.43 -1.88 -4.89
N GLY A 201 4.21 -2.40 -4.82
CA GLY A 201 3.14 -2.12 -3.88
C GLY A 201 2.43 -3.44 -3.60
N VAL A 202 1.69 -3.52 -2.50
CA VAL A 202 1.09 -4.80 -2.10
C VAL A 202 0.05 -5.28 -3.11
N LEU A 203 -0.59 -4.36 -3.82
CA LEU A 203 -1.52 -4.67 -4.88
C LEU A 203 -0.82 -4.59 -6.24
N GLY A 204 -0.92 -5.70 -6.98
CA GLY A 204 -0.27 -5.88 -8.27
C GLY A 204 -0.72 -4.84 -9.28
N ILE A 205 0.25 -4.19 -9.94
CA ILE A 205 0.04 -3.51 -11.21
C ILE A 205 1.10 -4.09 -12.13
N SER A 206 0.70 -4.43 -13.34
CA SER A 206 1.60 -4.80 -14.43
C SER A 206 1.45 -3.72 -15.49
N LEU A 207 2.56 -3.29 -16.07
CA LEU A 207 2.44 -2.65 -17.38
C LEU A 207 3.23 -3.37 -18.44
N ASP A 208 2.62 -3.32 -19.61
CA ASP A 208 3.10 -3.93 -20.83
C ASP A 208 4.13 -3.01 -21.48
N VAL A 209 5.09 -3.59 -22.20
CA VAL A 209 6.08 -2.84 -22.98
C VAL A 209 5.98 -3.33 -24.43
N PRO A 210 5.57 -2.49 -25.40
CA PRO A 210 5.26 -1.05 -25.28
C PRO A 210 3.99 -0.77 -24.47
N LEU A 211 3.92 0.42 -23.87
CA LEU A 211 2.79 0.82 -23.04
C LEU A 211 1.49 0.87 -23.85
N THR A 212 0.61 -0.11 -23.64
CA THR A 212 -0.70 -0.15 -24.28
C THR A 212 -1.78 0.37 -23.32
N LEU A 213 -2.56 1.36 -23.77
CA LEU A 213 -3.75 1.88 -23.05
C LEU A 213 -5.04 1.14 -23.46
N ASN A 214 -4.91 -0.09 -23.93
CA ASN A 214 -6.06 -0.90 -24.31
C ASN A 214 -6.87 -1.23 -23.06
N ALA A 215 -8.20 -1.25 -23.18
CA ALA A 215 -9.12 -1.52 -22.06
C ALA A 215 -8.87 -2.90 -21.40
N THR A 216 -8.32 -3.85 -22.16
CA THR A 216 -7.92 -5.19 -21.71
C THR A 216 -6.45 -5.27 -21.28
N GLY A 217 -5.72 -4.17 -21.36
CA GLY A 217 -4.31 -4.11 -20.97
C GLY A 217 -4.15 -4.27 -19.45
N PRO A 218 -3.06 -4.91 -18.99
CA PRO A 218 -2.81 -5.18 -17.57
C PRO A 218 -2.81 -3.92 -16.69
N TYR A 219 -2.45 -2.78 -17.28
CA TYR A 219 -2.43 -1.49 -16.62
C TYR A 219 -3.82 -0.96 -16.25
N LEU A 220 -4.72 -0.84 -17.24
CA LEU A 220 -6.07 -0.32 -17.02
C LEU A 220 -6.89 -1.28 -16.16
N LEU A 221 -6.67 -2.59 -16.31
CA LEU A 221 -7.25 -3.60 -15.42
C LEU A 221 -6.75 -3.45 -13.97
N GLY A 222 -5.45 -3.22 -13.76
CA GLY A 222 -4.87 -2.99 -12.43
C GLY A 222 -5.39 -1.73 -11.75
N ILE A 223 -5.48 -0.62 -12.48
CA ILE A 223 -6.09 0.61 -11.97
C ILE A 223 -7.58 0.40 -11.70
N GLY A 224 -8.30 -0.27 -12.60
CA GLY A 224 -9.72 -0.57 -12.47
C GLY A 224 -10.01 -1.38 -11.20
N LEU A 225 -9.27 -2.47 -10.99
CA LEU A 225 -9.42 -3.31 -9.80
C LEU A 225 -9.12 -2.53 -8.51
N ASN A 226 -8.07 -1.71 -8.49
CA ASN A 226 -7.77 -0.86 -7.34
C ASN A 226 -8.84 0.21 -7.10
N ALA A 227 -9.36 0.84 -8.17
CA ALA A 227 -10.43 1.82 -8.09
C ALA A 227 -11.72 1.22 -7.56
N VAL A 228 -12.07 -0.01 -7.97
CA VAL A 228 -13.22 -0.76 -7.43
C VAL A 228 -13.09 -0.90 -5.91
N TRP A 229 -11.91 -1.23 -5.38
CA TRP A 229 -11.70 -1.32 -3.93
C TRP A 229 -11.87 0.02 -3.21
N ILE A 230 -11.38 1.10 -3.81
CA ILE A 230 -11.58 2.45 -3.26
C ILE A 230 -13.08 2.79 -3.22
N ILE A 231 -13.83 2.48 -4.29
CA ILE A 231 -15.27 2.69 -4.35
C ILE A 231 -15.99 1.84 -3.31
N VAL A 232 -15.65 0.55 -3.18
CA VAL A 232 -16.20 -0.33 -2.14
C VAL A 232 -15.93 0.25 -0.75
N CYS A 233 -14.72 0.75 -0.49
CA CYS A 233 -14.41 1.41 0.77
C CYS A 233 -15.28 2.64 1.01
N LEU A 234 -15.45 3.51 0.01
CA LEU A 234 -16.28 4.69 0.10
C LEU A 234 -17.75 4.32 0.38
N LEU A 235 -18.28 3.31 -0.30
CA LEU A 235 -19.64 2.80 -0.06
C LEU A 235 -19.79 2.26 1.35
N VAL A 236 -18.83 1.46 1.83
CA VAL A 236 -18.83 0.93 3.20
C VAL A 236 -18.79 2.07 4.21
N VAL A 237 -17.97 3.10 4.01
CA VAL A 237 -17.88 4.28 4.87
C VAL A 237 -19.20 5.07 4.88
N VAL A 238 -19.77 5.35 3.70
CA VAL A 238 -21.04 6.09 3.56
C VAL A 238 -22.22 5.30 4.14
N ILE A 239 -22.23 3.98 4.06
CA ILE A 239 -23.33 3.15 4.57
C ILE A 239 -23.18 2.89 6.08
N LEU A 240 -21.98 2.58 6.58
CA LEU A 240 -21.78 2.23 8.00
C LEU A 240 -21.77 3.43 8.94
N ILE A 241 -21.23 4.58 8.54
CA ILE A 241 -21.14 5.74 9.45
C ILE A 241 -22.52 6.24 9.89
N PRO A 242 -23.51 6.42 8.99
CA PRO A 242 -24.87 6.79 9.38
C PRO A 242 -25.59 5.69 10.18
N TYR A 243 -25.35 4.42 9.84
CA TYR A 243 -26.01 3.28 10.52
C TYR A 243 -25.53 3.12 11.97
N CYS A 244 -24.24 3.32 12.23
CA CYS A 244 -23.67 3.34 13.57
C CYS A 244 -24.15 4.54 14.41
N HIS A 245 -24.30 5.73 13.80
CA HIS A 245 -24.88 6.90 14.47
C HIS A 245 -26.36 6.70 14.84
N ARG A 246 -27.18 6.13 13.97
CA ARG A 246 -28.60 5.83 14.27
C ARG A 246 -28.76 4.80 15.38
N ARG A 247 -27.91 3.76 15.41
CA ARG A 247 -27.97 2.73 16.46
C ARG A 247 -27.58 3.25 17.83
N MET A 248 -26.61 4.18 17.93
CA MET A 248 -26.27 4.83 19.20
C MET A 248 -27.35 5.82 19.69
N GLY A 249 -28.00 6.57 18.80
CA GLY A 249 -29.14 7.43 19.16
C GLY A 249 -30.35 6.65 19.68
N SER A 250 -30.58 5.43 19.18
CA SER A 250 -31.70 4.57 19.61
C SER A 250 -31.52 3.93 21.01
N ARG A 251 -30.27 3.80 21.50
CA ARG A 251 -29.98 3.28 22.85
C ARG A 251 -30.05 4.35 23.94
N LEU A 252 -29.84 5.61 23.60
CA LEU A 252 -29.99 6.76 24.50
C LEU A 252 -31.45 7.21 24.68
N ARG A 253 -32.38 6.76 23.83
CA ARG A 253 -33.84 6.99 23.98
C ARG A 253 -34.57 5.87 24.73
N ARG A 254 -33.88 4.80 25.12
CA ARG A 254 -34.44 3.65 25.84
C ARG A 254 -33.85 3.46 27.24
N ARG A 255 -33.16 4.48 27.76
CA ARG A 255 -32.77 4.58 29.17
C ARG A 255 -33.30 5.88 29.72
#